data_AF-A0A924IQ66-F1
#
_entry.id   AF-A0A924IQ66-F1
#
_cell.length_a   1.000
_cell.length_b   1.000
_cell.length_c   1.000
_cell.angle_alpha   90.00
_cell.angle_beta   90.00
_cell.angle_gamma   90.00
#
_symmetry.space_group_name_H-M   'P 1'
#
loop_
_entity.id
_entity.type
_entity.pdbx_description
1 polymer ?
#
loop_
_entity_poly.entity_id
_entity_poly.type
_entity_poly.pdbx_seq_one_letter_code
_entity_poly.pdbx_strand_id
1 'polypeptide(L)'
;MKPLRLALLGLAVALSGVLPTLARAAAPPPVVVLQTGFVPEAPPGVRVMAGFLTLKNPGRQAVWLTGATSPDFKRVEMHATRQAKGVADMIEVPRLEIPAGGRAVFAQGGNHFMMFDPRHPVTQGQTVSLILRFADGRTQTVKLPVRDGRQIYHQHH
;
A
#
# COMPACT_ATOMS: atom_id res chain seq x y z
N MET A 1 -37.57 75.41 -25.32
CA MET A 1 -38.29 74.45 -24.44
C MET A 1 -37.52 73.12 -24.54
N LYS A 2 -37.10 72.55 -23.39
CA LYS A 2 -36.13 71.42 -23.20
C LYS A 2 -36.37 70.19 -24.12
N PRO A 3 -35.39 69.28 -24.38
CA PRO A 3 -34.14 69.05 -23.62
C PRO A 3 -32.86 68.77 -24.44
N LEU A 4 -31.67 68.98 -23.86
CA LEU A 4 -30.46 68.26 -24.25
C LEU A 4 -29.76 67.75 -22.98
N ARG A 5 -29.72 66.43 -22.83
CA ARG A 5 -29.08 65.72 -21.72
C ARG A 5 -27.63 65.42 -22.11
N LEU A 6 -26.66 66.08 -21.47
CA LEU A 6 -25.28 65.62 -21.47
C LEU A 6 -25.13 64.59 -20.35
N ALA A 7 -24.93 63.32 -20.72
CA ALA A 7 -24.52 62.27 -19.80
C ALA A 7 -22.99 62.19 -19.79
N LEU A 8 -22.37 62.44 -18.65
CA LEU A 8 -20.93 62.19 -18.45
C LEU A 8 -20.69 60.67 -18.41
N LEU A 9 -19.74 60.23 -19.24
CA LEU A 9 -19.23 58.87 -19.30
C LEU A 9 -18.52 58.51 -17.99
N GLY A 10 -19.01 57.48 -17.30
CA GLY A 10 -18.28 56.79 -16.24
C GLY A 10 -17.36 55.73 -16.84
N LEU A 11 -16.10 55.69 -16.42
CA LEU A 11 -15.19 54.59 -16.71
C LEU A 11 -14.60 54.05 -15.39
N ALA A 12 -15.27 53.06 -14.82
CA ALA A 12 -14.72 52.24 -13.74
C ALA A 12 -14.03 51.02 -14.37
N VAL A 13 -12.70 51.02 -14.40
CA VAL A 13 -11.90 49.86 -14.81
C VAL A 13 -11.86 48.89 -13.62
N ALA A 14 -12.71 47.86 -13.66
CA ALA A 14 -12.65 46.76 -12.71
C ALA A 14 -11.57 45.76 -13.16
N LEU A 15 -10.45 45.74 -12.44
CA LEU A 15 -9.36 44.79 -12.63
C LEU A 15 -9.79 43.43 -12.04
N SER A 16 -10.43 42.58 -12.84
CA SER A 16 -10.78 41.21 -12.44
C SER A 16 -9.51 40.35 -12.35
N GLY A 17 -8.99 40.17 -11.14
CA GLY A 17 -7.90 39.25 -10.85
C GLY A 17 -8.34 37.81 -11.10
N VAL A 18 -7.80 37.19 -12.15
CA VAL A 18 -7.92 35.74 -12.40
C VAL A 18 -6.94 35.03 -11.48
N LEU A 19 -7.43 34.47 -10.37
CA LEU A 19 -6.64 33.58 -9.53
C LEU A 19 -6.40 32.26 -10.28
N PRO A 20 -5.14 31.83 -10.52
CA PRO A 20 -4.87 30.54 -11.13
C PRO A 20 -5.24 29.44 -10.14
N THR A 21 -6.23 28.62 -10.47
CA THR A 21 -6.56 27.40 -9.73
C THR A 21 -5.44 26.38 -9.95
N LEU A 22 -4.64 26.15 -8.91
CA LEU A 22 -3.67 25.06 -8.89
C LEU A 22 -4.43 23.72 -8.97
N ALA A 23 -4.46 23.12 -10.16
CA ALA A 23 -4.99 21.79 -10.37
C ALA A 23 -4.14 20.79 -9.57
N ARG A 24 -4.70 20.28 -8.47
CA ARG A 24 -4.10 19.19 -7.70
C ARG A 24 -4.14 17.92 -8.56
N ALA A 25 -2.99 17.51 -9.09
CA ALA A 25 -2.87 16.22 -9.76
C ALA A 25 -3.33 15.11 -8.79
N ALA A 26 -4.42 14.43 -9.17
CA ALA A 26 -4.90 13.27 -8.41
C ALA A 26 -3.89 12.13 -8.55
N ALA A 27 -3.61 11.43 -7.45
CA ALA A 27 -2.79 10.24 -7.50
C ALA A 27 -3.44 9.20 -8.45
N PRO A 28 -2.65 8.43 -9.22
CA PRO A 28 -3.19 7.38 -10.05
C PRO A 28 -4.01 6.39 -9.20
N PRO A 29 -5.11 5.83 -9.74
CA PRO A 29 -5.94 4.91 -9.00
C PRO A 29 -5.13 3.69 -8.55
N PRO A 30 -5.40 3.15 -7.35
CA PRO A 30 -4.67 1.99 -6.85
C PRO A 30 -4.93 0.77 -7.74
N VAL A 31 -3.87 -0.04 -7.93
CA VAL A 31 -3.94 -1.34 -8.64
C VAL A 31 -4.80 -2.32 -7.85
N VAL A 32 -4.63 -2.32 -6.53
CA VAL A 32 -5.35 -3.18 -5.59
C VAL A 32 -5.77 -2.39 -4.35
N VAL A 33 -6.80 -2.87 -3.66
CA VAL A 33 -7.25 -2.31 -2.38
C VAL A 33 -6.70 -3.17 -1.26
N LEU A 34 -5.95 -2.58 -0.33
CA LEU A 34 -5.60 -3.21 0.94
C LEU A 34 -6.87 -3.32 1.79
N GLN A 35 -7.30 -4.53 2.11
CA GLN A 35 -8.46 -4.74 2.98
C GLN A 35 -8.05 -4.76 4.45
N THR A 36 -7.03 -5.55 4.76
CA THR A 36 -6.48 -5.73 6.10
C THR A 36 -4.99 -5.98 5.98
N GLY A 37 -4.24 -5.71 7.04
CA GLY A 37 -2.87 -6.18 7.13
C GLY A 37 -2.18 -5.71 8.39
N PHE A 38 -1.08 -6.37 8.72
CA PHE A 38 -0.25 -6.07 9.86
C PHE A 38 1.12 -6.74 9.73
N VAL A 39 2.06 -6.28 10.55
CA VAL A 39 3.36 -6.91 10.77
C VAL A 39 3.44 -7.30 12.23
N PRO A 40 3.59 -8.59 12.60
CA PRO A 40 3.91 -8.95 13.98
C PRO A 40 5.26 -8.37 14.37
N GLU A 41 5.32 -7.74 15.54
CA GLU A 41 6.58 -7.38 16.18
C GLU A 41 7.40 -8.64 16.44
N ALA A 42 8.69 -8.58 16.10
CA ALA A 42 9.60 -9.69 16.28
C ALA A 42 10.26 -9.63 17.66
N PRO A 43 10.61 -10.79 18.25
CA PRO A 43 11.40 -10.82 19.49
C PRO A 43 12.74 -10.06 19.34
N PRO A 44 13.30 -9.53 20.44
CA PRO A 44 14.61 -8.87 20.40
C PRO A 44 15.68 -9.73 19.74
N GLY A 45 16.47 -9.13 18.85
CA GLY A 45 17.57 -9.80 18.14
C GLY A 45 17.17 -10.56 16.87
N VAL A 46 15.87 -10.76 16.61
CA VAL A 46 15.41 -11.37 15.37
C VAL A 46 15.49 -10.36 14.22
N ARG A 47 16.11 -10.78 13.11
CA ARG A 47 16.41 -9.92 11.95
C ARG A 47 15.50 -10.17 10.75
N VAL A 48 14.46 -10.97 10.93
CA VAL A 48 13.51 -11.35 9.89
C VAL A 48 12.10 -11.22 10.43
N MET A 49 11.21 -10.59 9.68
CA MET A 49 9.84 -10.32 10.06
C MET A 49 8.88 -10.77 8.96
N ALA A 50 7.74 -11.34 9.34
CA ALA A 50 6.68 -11.67 8.40
C ALA A 50 5.73 -10.48 8.20
N GLY A 51 5.12 -10.36 7.03
CA GLY A 51 4.06 -9.40 6.73
C GLY A 51 2.82 -10.10 6.21
N PHE A 52 1.67 -9.81 6.83
CA PHE A 52 0.38 -10.42 6.50
C PHE A 52 -0.61 -9.36 6.07
N LEU A 53 -1.34 -9.62 4.99
CA LEU A 53 -2.28 -8.67 4.41
C LEU A 53 -3.23 -9.34 3.40
N THR A 54 -4.35 -8.68 3.12
CA THR A 54 -5.26 -9.10 2.04
C THR A 54 -5.37 -7.98 1.00
N LEU A 55 -5.05 -8.31 -0.25
CA LEU A 55 -5.19 -7.42 -1.41
C LEU A 55 -6.41 -7.83 -2.20
N LYS A 56 -7.32 -6.90 -2.48
CA LYS A 56 -8.45 -7.08 -3.40
C LYS A 56 -8.15 -6.39 -4.72
N ASN A 57 -8.35 -7.08 -5.84
CA ASN A 57 -8.31 -6.49 -7.16
C ASN A 57 -9.75 -6.10 -7.59
N PRO A 58 -10.12 -4.80 -7.59
CA PRO A 58 -11.44 -4.38 -8.04
C PRO A 58 -11.58 -4.34 -9.57
N GLY A 59 -10.47 -4.54 -10.30
CA GLY A 59 -10.41 -4.46 -11.75
C GLY A 59 -11.05 -5.65 -12.46
N ARG A 60 -11.21 -5.48 -13.77
CA ARG A 60 -11.79 -6.49 -14.68
C ARG A 60 -10.75 -7.44 -15.29
N GLN A 61 -9.47 -7.22 -15.01
CA GLN A 61 -8.35 -8.05 -15.47
C GLN A 61 -7.55 -8.51 -14.26
N ALA A 62 -6.97 -9.71 -14.35
CA ALA A 62 -6.03 -10.20 -13.35
C ALA A 62 -4.79 -9.29 -13.33
N VAL A 63 -4.21 -9.12 -12.14
CA VAL A 63 -2.93 -8.43 -11.97
C VAL A 63 -1.92 -9.38 -11.34
N TRP A 64 -0.67 -9.28 -11.75
CA TRP A 64 0.40 -10.11 -11.22
C TRP A 64 1.27 -9.28 -10.30
N LEU A 65 1.31 -9.66 -9.03
CA LEU A 65 2.25 -9.12 -8.06
C LEU A 65 3.57 -9.86 -8.22
N THR A 66 4.67 -9.15 -8.47
CA THR A 66 5.99 -9.74 -8.75
C THR A 66 6.97 -9.51 -7.59
N GLY A 67 6.55 -8.80 -6.56
CA GLY A 67 7.32 -8.64 -5.33
C GLY A 67 6.99 -7.35 -4.62
N ALA A 68 7.80 -7.03 -3.61
CA ALA A 68 7.73 -5.76 -2.90
C ALA A 68 9.14 -5.26 -2.54
N THR A 69 9.22 -4.00 -2.13
CA THR A 69 10.36 -3.43 -1.41
C THR A 69 9.86 -2.65 -0.21
N SER A 70 10.75 -2.25 0.69
CA SER A 70 10.40 -1.40 1.82
C SER A 70 11.55 -0.45 2.12
N PRO A 71 11.28 0.82 2.48
CA PRO A 71 12.29 1.70 3.04
C PRO A 71 12.72 1.26 4.44
N ASP A 72 11.95 0.41 5.13
CA ASP A 72 12.17 0.00 6.51
C ASP A 72 13.06 -1.26 6.62
N PHE A 73 13.25 -1.99 5.51
CA PHE A 73 14.00 -3.25 5.44
C PHE A 73 15.05 -3.23 4.32
N LYS A 74 16.07 -4.09 4.41
CA LYS A 74 17.04 -4.24 3.32
C LYS A 74 16.49 -5.05 2.15
N ARG A 75 15.65 -6.04 2.43
CA ARG A 75 15.10 -6.96 1.43
C ARG A 75 13.70 -7.41 1.81
N VAL A 76 12.86 -7.59 0.80
CA VAL A 76 11.51 -8.13 0.95
C VAL A 76 11.30 -9.19 -0.12
N GLU A 77 10.84 -10.37 0.30
CA GLU A 77 10.54 -11.51 -0.55
C GLU A 77 9.10 -11.96 -0.32
N MET A 78 8.48 -12.59 -1.31
CA MET A 78 7.19 -13.25 -1.15
C MET A 78 7.43 -14.73 -0.97
N HIS A 79 6.83 -15.34 0.04
CA HIS A 79 7.01 -16.75 0.39
C HIS A 79 5.64 -17.42 0.50
N ALA A 80 5.61 -18.73 0.28
CA ALA A 80 4.46 -19.59 0.53
C ALA A 80 4.86 -20.69 1.52
N THR A 81 4.08 -20.86 2.58
CA THR A 81 4.22 -22.01 3.47
C THR A 81 3.61 -23.24 2.80
N ARG A 82 4.38 -24.33 2.72
CA ARG A 82 3.91 -25.65 2.29
C ARG A 82 4.20 -26.67 3.38
N GLN A 83 3.26 -27.58 3.61
CA GLN A 83 3.50 -28.72 4.49
C GLN A 83 3.94 -29.91 3.64
N ALA A 84 5.10 -30.45 3.93
CA ALA A 84 5.58 -31.69 3.35
C ALA A 84 6.05 -32.61 4.48
N LYS A 85 5.43 -33.80 4.58
CA LYS A 85 5.80 -34.83 5.57
C LYS A 85 5.83 -34.33 7.03
N GLY A 86 4.91 -33.45 7.40
CA GLY A 86 4.83 -32.87 8.75
C GLY A 86 5.83 -31.73 9.03
N VAL A 87 6.65 -31.35 8.05
CA VAL A 87 7.55 -30.20 8.12
C VAL A 87 6.94 -29.05 7.31
N ALA A 88 6.90 -27.85 7.91
CA ALA A 88 6.48 -26.64 7.23
C ALA A 88 7.70 -25.99 6.56
N ASP A 89 7.70 -25.94 5.23
CA ASP A 89 8.70 -25.25 4.42
C ASP A 89 8.16 -23.90 3.96
N MET A 90 9.01 -22.87 4.01
CA MET A 90 8.74 -21.55 3.43
C MET A 90 9.51 -21.44 2.11
N ILE A 91 8.78 -21.35 1.01
CA ILE A 91 9.35 -21.35 -0.34
C ILE A 91 9.09 -19.99 -0.98
N GLU A 92 10.13 -19.34 -1.49
CA GLU A 92 10.00 -18.09 -2.23
C GLU A 92 9.10 -18.28 -3.47
N VAL A 93 8.20 -17.32 -3.69
CA VAL A 93 7.32 -17.25 -4.86
C VAL A 93 7.66 -16.01 -5.70
N PRO A 94 8.07 -16.16 -6.96
CA PRO A 94 8.53 -15.05 -7.78
C PRO A 94 7.40 -14.14 -8.26
N ARG A 95 6.16 -14.67 -8.29
CA ARG A 95 4.96 -13.91 -8.61
C ARG A 95 3.71 -14.56 -8.01
N LEU A 96 2.70 -13.74 -7.78
CA LEU A 96 1.38 -14.17 -7.33
C LEU A 96 0.30 -13.49 -8.18
N GLU A 97 -0.65 -14.27 -8.67
CA GLU A 97 -1.81 -13.74 -9.39
C GLU A 97 -2.85 -13.18 -8.40
N ILE A 98 -3.43 -12.03 -8.73
CA ILE A 98 -4.60 -11.48 -8.06
C ILE A 98 -5.72 -11.39 -9.12
N PRO A 99 -6.65 -12.36 -9.14
CA PRO A 99 -7.68 -12.44 -10.18
C PRO A 99 -8.54 -11.18 -10.28
N ALA A 100 -9.13 -10.94 -11.45
CA ALA A 100 -10.13 -9.88 -11.64
C ALA A 100 -11.29 -10.04 -10.64
N GLY A 101 -11.66 -8.97 -9.93
CA GLY A 101 -12.65 -9.01 -8.86
C GLY A 101 -12.27 -9.85 -7.63
N GLY A 102 -11.10 -10.51 -7.66
CA GLY A 102 -10.63 -11.48 -6.68
C GLY A 102 -9.74 -10.86 -5.61
N ARG A 103 -9.07 -11.74 -4.86
CA ARG A 103 -8.17 -11.35 -3.78
C ARG A 103 -6.95 -12.27 -3.68
N ALA A 104 -5.87 -11.73 -3.16
CA ALA A 104 -4.71 -12.47 -2.67
C ALA A 104 -4.62 -12.31 -1.15
N VAL A 105 -4.50 -13.44 -0.45
CA VAL A 105 -4.42 -13.49 1.01
C VAL A 105 -3.00 -13.88 1.41
N PHE A 106 -2.37 -13.03 2.21
CA PHE A 106 -1.11 -13.28 2.89
C PHE A 106 -1.39 -13.47 4.37
N ALA A 107 -1.32 -14.70 4.86
CA ALA A 107 -1.69 -15.10 6.20
C ALA A 107 -0.73 -16.18 6.73
N GLN A 108 -0.76 -16.40 8.04
CA GLN A 108 0.00 -17.47 8.68
C GLN A 108 -0.36 -18.83 8.09
N GLY A 109 0.64 -19.67 7.84
CA GLY A 109 0.47 -20.97 7.19
C GLY A 109 0.16 -20.91 5.69
N GLY A 110 0.10 -19.72 5.08
CA GLY A 110 -0.09 -19.52 3.65
C GLY A 110 0.99 -18.63 3.04
N ASN A 111 0.59 -17.75 2.12
CA ASN A 111 1.51 -16.76 1.55
C ASN A 111 1.87 -15.70 2.60
N HIS A 112 3.08 -15.17 2.57
CA HIS A 112 3.50 -14.07 3.44
C HIS A 112 4.67 -13.30 2.83
N PHE A 113 4.86 -12.06 3.26
CA PHE A 113 6.08 -11.32 2.95
C PHE A 113 7.15 -11.61 3.99
N MET A 114 8.33 -12.02 3.56
CA MET A 114 9.51 -12.13 4.41
C MET A 114 10.34 -10.85 4.25
N MET A 115 10.51 -10.12 5.35
CA MET A 115 11.20 -8.84 5.40
C MET A 115 12.48 -8.99 6.22
N PHE A 116 13.63 -8.78 5.58
CA PHE A 116 14.94 -9.06 6.15
C PHE A 116 15.68 -7.78 6.50
N ASP A 117 16.42 -7.86 7.60
CA ASP A 117 17.31 -6.81 8.09
C ASP A 117 16.61 -5.45 8.20
N PRO A 118 15.77 -5.28 9.23
CA PRO A 118 15.17 -3.98 9.50
C PRO A 118 16.26 -2.92 9.66
N ARG A 119 16.04 -1.74 9.05
CA ARG A 119 17.01 -0.63 9.04
C ARG A 119 16.94 0.22 10.31
N HIS A 120 15.84 0.11 11.03
CA HIS A 120 15.59 0.69 12.34
C HIS A 120 14.74 -0.29 13.16
N PRO A 121 14.63 -0.13 14.49
CA PRO A 121 13.69 -0.90 15.28
C PRO A 121 12.26 -0.80 14.71
N VAL A 122 11.58 -1.94 14.58
CA VAL A 122 10.19 -2.06 14.11
C VAL A 122 9.34 -2.62 15.26
N THR A 123 8.70 -1.74 16.01
CA THR A 123 7.99 -2.07 17.26
C THR A 123 6.50 -1.77 17.17
N GLN A 124 5.70 -2.34 18.07
CA GLN A 124 4.26 -2.08 18.14
C GLN A 124 3.92 -0.58 18.10
N GLY A 125 2.83 -0.26 17.39
CA GLY A 125 2.35 1.13 17.23
C GLY A 125 3.01 1.87 16.06
N GLN A 126 4.09 1.33 15.49
CA GLN A 126 4.68 1.84 14.25
C GLN A 126 3.95 1.31 13.02
N THR A 127 4.36 1.80 11.85
CA THR A 127 3.83 1.40 10.56
C THR A 127 4.98 1.06 9.61
N VAL A 128 4.90 -0.09 8.96
CA VAL A 128 5.80 -0.51 7.89
C VAL A 128 5.19 -0.14 6.55
N SER A 129 6.00 0.43 5.65
CA SER A 129 5.60 0.70 4.27
C SER A 129 6.11 -0.40 3.34
N LEU A 130 5.21 -1.04 2.59
CA LEU A 130 5.55 -1.96 1.51
C LEU A 130 5.22 -1.32 0.16
N ILE A 131 6.20 -1.27 -0.73
CA ILE A 131 6.05 -0.82 -2.12
C ILE A 131 5.87 -2.07 -2.97
N LEU A 132 4.62 -2.39 -3.30
CA LEU A 132 4.25 -3.51 -4.15
C LEU A 132 4.66 -3.24 -5.59
N ARG A 133 5.18 -4.25 -6.29
CA ARG A 133 5.58 -4.20 -7.70
C ARG A 133 4.71 -5.14 -8.51
N PHE A 134 4.15 -4.64 -9.61
CA PHE A 134 3.28 -5.40 -10.50
C PHE A 134 3.98 -5.69 -11.83
N ALA A 135 3.57 -6.77 -12.51
CA ALA A 135 4.18 -7.19 -13.77
C ALA A 135 4.02 -6.17 -14.92
N ASP A 136 3.03 -5.27 -14.83
CA ASP A 136 2.80 -4.19 -15.78
C ASP A 136 3.65 -2.94 -15.52
N GLY A 137 4.62 -3.03 -14.60
CA GLY A 137 5.53 -1.94 -14.24
C GLY A 137 4.97 -0.96 -13.21
N ARG A 138 3.70 -1.08 -12.82
CA ARG A 138 3.13 -0.22 -11.76
C ARG A 138 3.69 -0.60 -10.40
N THR A 139 3.72 0.40 -9.53
CA THR A 139 4.04 0.24 -8.11
C THR A 139 2.95 0.83 -7.23
N GLN A 140 2.70 0.24 -6.07
CA GLN A 140 1.75 0.76 -5.10
C GLN A 140 2.26 0.60 -3.68
N THR A 141 2.27 1.70 -2.93
CA THR A 141 2.61 1.66 -1.51
C THR A 141 1.40 1.25 -0.68
N VAL A 142 1.59 0.28 0.20
CA VAL A 142 0.65 -0.10 1.27
C VAL A 142 1.32 0.09 2.62
N LYS A 143 0.53 0.50 3.62
CA LYS A 143 1.00 0.77 4.97
C LYS A 143 0.41 -0.27 5.93
N LEU A 144 1.27 -0.94 6.68
CA LEU A 144 0.90 -2.01 7.59
C LEU A 144 1.23 -1.63 9.03
N PRO A 145 0.25 -1.61 9.95
CA PRO A 145 0.52 -1.39 11.36
C PRO A 145 1.31 -2.56 11.95
N VAL A 146 2.25 -2.24 12.84
CA VAL A 146 2.96 -3.24 13.64
C VAL A 146 2.12 -3.60 14.86
N ARG A 147 1.88 -4.90 15.08
CA ARG A 147 1.06 -5.45 16.17
C ARG A 147 1.90 -6.33 17.09
N ASP A 148 1.47 -6.48 18.34
CA ASP A 148 2.14 -7.38 19.30
C ASP A 148 2.16 -8.81 18.74
N GLY A 149 3.35 -9.34 18.48
CA GLY A 149 3.54 -10.70 17.97
C GLY A 149 3.02 -11.77 18.94
N ARG A 150 3.04 -11.52 20.25
CA ARG A 150 2.64 -12.49 21.29
C ARG A 150 1.14 -12.79 21.25
N GLN A 151 0.31 -11.79 20.96
CA GLN A 151 -1.14 -12.00 20.81
C GLN A 151 -1.50 -12.93 19.64
N ILE A 152 -0.57 -13.12 18.70
CA ILE A 152 -0.83 -13.91 17.50
C ILE A 152 -0.41 -15.38 17.69
N TYR A 153 0.52 -15.67 18.62
CA TYR A 153 0.92 -17.03 18.97
C TYR A 153 -0.03 -17.71 19.98
N HIS A 154 -0.82 -16.95 20.75
CA HIS A 154 -1.74 -17.50 21.74
C HIS A 154 -3.08 -18.00 21.18
N GLN A 155 -3.30 -17.95 19.86
CA GLN A 155 -4.53 -18.49 19.23
C GLN A 155 -4.41 -19.97 18.81
N HIS A 156 -3.35 -20.67 19.23
CA HIS A 156 -3.11 -22.08 18.90
C HIS A 156 -2.94 -22.99 20.15
N HIS A 157 -3.86 -22.88 21.11
CA HIS A 157 -4.01 -23.87 22.18
C HIS A 157 -5.42 -24.46 22.14
#